data_AF-A0A5E4J440-F1
#
_entry.id   AF-A0A5E4J440-F1
#
_cell.length_a   1.000
_cell.length_b   1.000
_cell.length_c   1.000
_cell.angle_alpha   90.00
_cell.angle_beta   90.00
_cell.angle_gamma   90.00
#
_symmetry.space_group_name_H-M   'P 1'
#
loop_
_entity.id
_entity.type
_entity.pdbx_description
1 polymer ?
#
loop_
_entity_poly.entity_id
_entity_poly.type
_entity_poly.pdbx_seq_one_letter_code
_entity_poly.pdbx_strand_id
1 'polypeptide(L)' 'MGEKSPRRGLVFGSAQVKIAGPDITVTGSNSEDVGQTCRNLINAVKIKGKDIRVFQDGIYYVE' A
#
# COMPACT_ATOMS: atom_id res chain seq x y z
N MET A 1 -12.07 6.25 5.99
CA MET A 1 -11.65 7.29 6.97
C MET A 1 -11.58 8.70 6.35
N GLY A 2 -12.20 9.71 6.97
CA GLY A 2 -12.20 11.10 6.47
C GLY A 2 -10.93 11.90 6.74
N GLU A 3 -9.76 11.37 6.37
CA GLU A 3 -8.49 12.08 6.49
C GLU A 3 -8.42 13.25 5.50
N LYS A 4 -8.06 14.44 6.00
CA LYS A 4 -7.88 15.65 5.16
C LYS A 4 -6.57 15.64 4.36
N SER A 5 -5.62 14.78 4.72
CA SER A 5 -4.28 14.73 4.12
C SER A 5 -4.06 13.43 3.36
N PRO A 6 -3.55 13.49 2.12
CA PRO A 6 -3.25 12.28 1.36
C PRO A 6 -2.06 11.54 1.96
N ARG A 7 -2.20 10.22 2.14
CA ARG A 7 -1.08 9.33 2.50
C ARG A 7 -0.23 9.09 1.25
N ARG A 8 1.08 9.06 1.43
CA ARG A 8 2.04 8.84 0.34
C ARG A 8 3.00 7.73 0.72
N GLY A 9 3.29 6.83 -0.21
CA GLY A 9 4.30 5.80 -0.10
C GLY A 9 5.35 5.98 -1.19
N LEU A 10 6.61 5.71 -0.88
CA LEU A 10 7.70 5.76 -1.84
C LEU A 10 7.74 4.45 -2.64
N VAL A 11 7.84 4.57 -3.96
CA VAL A 11 8.13 3.45 -4.86
C VAL A 11 9.64 3.27 -4.93
N PHE A 12 10.09 2.03 -4.75
CA PHE A 12 11.51 1.71 -4.69
C PHE A 12 12.00 1.10 -6.00
N GLY A 13 13.18 1.53 -6.44
CA GLY A 13 13.85 0.97 -7.61
C GLY A 13 13.08 1.15 -8.91
N SER A 14 12.92 0.05 -9.65
CA SER A 14 12.31 -0.01 -10.99
C SER A 14 10.86 -0.53 -10.98
N ALA A 15 10.25 -0.67 -9.80
CA ALA A 15 8.87 -1.13 -9.68
C ALA A 15 7.88 -0.12 -10.30
N GLN A 16 6.97 -0.62 -11.12
CA GLN A 16 5.82 0.13 -11.64
C GLN A 16 4.58 -0.18 -10.83
N VAL A 17 3.83 0.86 -10.50
CA VAL A 17 2.53 0.76 -9.81
C VAL A 17 1.43 1.10 -10.81
N LYS A 18 0.50 0.16 -11.02
CA LYS A 18 -0.72 0.38 -11.79
C LYS A 18 -1.91 0.36 -10.83
N ILE A 19 -2.79 1.34 -10.98
CA ILE A 19 -3.98 1.49 -10.16
C ILE A 19 -5.18 1.18 -11.05
N ALA A 20 -5.94 0.14 -10.72
CA ALA A 20 -7.11 -0.33 -11.43
C ALA A 20 -8.32 -0.30 -10.49
N GLY A 21 -8.85 0.91 -10.26
CA GLY A 21 -9.98 1.09 -9.34
C GLY A 21 -9.62 0.71 -7.90
N PRO A 22 -10.24 -0.34 -7.31
CA PRO A 22 -9.88 -0.81 -5.96
C PRO A 22 -8.56 -1.58 -5.92
N ASP A 23 -8.10 -2.11 -7.05
CA ASP A 23 -6.92 -2.97 -7.12
C ASP A 23 -5.66 -2.19 -7.46
N ILE A 24 -4.57 -2.55 -6.80
CA ILE A 24 -3.24 -1.96 -7.03
C ILE A 24 -2.30 -3.10 -7.44
N THR A 25 -1.80 -3.05 -8.67
CA THR A 25 -0.85 -4.02 -9.19
C THR A 25 0.54 -3.41 -9.20
N VAL A 26 1.47 -4.02 -8.48
CA VAL A 26 2.89 -3.64 -8.49
C VAL A 26 3.66 -4.65 -9.32
N THR A 27 4.28 -4.21 -10.40
CA THR A 27 5.08 -5.05 -11.29
C THR A 27 6.51 -4.56 -11.33
N GLY A 28 7.48 -5.46 -11.34
CA GLY A 28 8.90 -5.10 -11.47
C GLY A 28 9.73 -6.32 -11.84
N SER A 29 10.93 -6.06 -12.36
CA SER A 29 11.91 -7.09 -12.70
C SER A 29 12.65 -7.64 -11.47
N ASN A 30 12.70 -6.87 -10.37
CA ASN A 30 13.32 -7.26 -9.12
C ASN A 30 12.26 -7.49 -8.02
N SER A 31 12.21 -8.69 -7.45
CA SER A 31 11.27 -9.05 -6.38
C SER A 31 11.47 -8.26 -5.09
N GLU A 32 12.71 -7.87 -4.77
CA GLU A 32 13.04 -7.09 -3.57
C GLU A 32 12.44 -5.68 -3.67
N ASP A 33 12.60 -5.03 -4.83
CA ASP A 33 12.07 -3.69 -5.09
C ASP A 33 10.54 -3.66 -5.07
N VAL A 34 9.91 -4.69 -5.65
CA VAL A 34 8.44 -4.87 -5.61
C VAL A 34 7.98 -5.08 -4.17
N GLY A 35 8.62 -5.99 -3.43
CA GLY A 35 8.28 -6.26 -2.03
C GLY A 35 8.42 -5.02 -1.14
N GLN A 36 9.51 -4.27 -1.29
CA GLN A 36 9.76 -3.04 -0.55
C GLN A 36 8.72 -1.96 -0.88
N THR A 37 8.35 -1.82 -2.15
CA THR A 37 7.30 -0.90 -2.60
C THR A 37 5.95 -1.27 -1.98
N CYS A 38 5.55 -2.53 -2.05
CA CYS A 38 4.31 -3.01 -1.42
C CYS A 38 4.30 -2.76 0.10
N ARG A 39 5.42 -3.05 0.77
CA ARG A 39 5.59 -2.81 2.21
C ARG A 39 5.40 -1.33 2.57
N ASN A 40 5.92 -0.42 1.76
CA ASN A 40 5.79 1.03 1.97
C ASN A 40 4.32 1.49 1.86
N LEU A 41 3.58 1.00 0.86
CA LEU A 41 2.15 1.33 0.70
C LEU A 41 1.33 0.85 1.92
N ILE A 42 1.51 -0.40 2.34
CA ILE A 42 0.77 -0.97 3.48
C ILE A 42 1.10 -0.22 4.78
N ASN A 43 2.37 0.08 5.02
CA ASN A 43 2.78 0.82 6.22
C ASN A 43 2.23 2.25 6.23
N ALA A 44 2.11 2.91 5.08
CA ALA A 44 1.51 4.24 4.98
C ALA A 44 0.04 4.23 5.40
N VAL A 45 -0.71 3.18 5.05
CA VAL A 45 -2.16 3.07 5.35
C VAL A 45 -2.43 2.44 6.73
N LYS A 46 -1.42 1.92 7.43
CA LYS A 46 -1.58 1.30 8.75
C LYS A 46 -2.18 2.27 9.78
N ILE A 47 -3.34 1.90 10.32
CA ILE A 47 -4.04 2.64 11.38
C ILE A 47 -3.36 2.39 12.73
N LYS A 48 -3.11 3.46 13.49
CA LYS A 48 -2.63 3.40 14.88
C LYS A 48 -3.66 4.02 15.81
N GLY A 49 -3.81 3.51 17.03
CA GLY A 49 -4.67 4.09 18.07
C GLY A 49 -6.17 3.83 17.90
N LYS A 50 -6.58 2.91 17.01
CA LYS A 50 -7.96 2.42 16.89
C LYS A 50 -7.98 0.89 16.93
N ASP A 51 -9.13 0.31 17.29
CA ASP A 51 -9.31 -1.14 17.25
C ASP A 51 -9.38 -1.63 15.80
N ILE A 52 -8.38 -2.41 15.40
CA ILE A 52 -8.24 -3.00 14.07
C ILE A 52 -9.36 -3.97 13.71
N ARG A 53 -10.09 -4.52 14.69
CA ARG A 53 -11.19 -5.45 14.43
C ARG A 53 -12.43 -4.75 13.87
N VAL A 54 -12.60 -3.48 14.21
CA VAL A 54 -13.70 -2.63 13.74
C VAL A 54 -13.27 -1.81 12.53
N PHE A 55 -12.03 -1.31 12.51
CA PHE A 55 -11.49 -0.51 11.43
C PHE A 55 -10.56 -1.36 10.55
N GLN A 56 -11.14 -1.99 9.54
CA GLN A 56 -10.44 -2.82 8.54
C GLN A 56 -10.09 -2.05 7.25
N ASP A 57 -10.17 -0.72 7.27
CA ASP A 57 -9.74 0.13 6.14
C ASP A 57 -8.20 -0.04 5.95
N GLY A 58 -7.77 -0.64 4.84
CA GLY A 58 -6.37 -0.92 4.60
C GLY A 58 -6.07 -1.43 3.19
N ILE A 59 -4.79 -1.47 2.84
CA ILE A 59 -4.29 -2.17 1.65
C ILE A 59 -3.80 -3.54 2.12
N TYR A 60 -4.22 -4.59 1.43
CA TYR A 60 -3.88 -5.98 1.74
C TYR A 60 -3.22 -6.64 0.53
N TYR A 61 -2.44 -7.68 0.78
CA TYR A 61 -1.94 -8.53 -0.29
C TYR A 61 -3.09 -9.38 -0.82
N VAL A 62 -3.32 -9.29 -2.12
CA VAL A 62 -4.25 -10.12 -2.89
C VAL A 62 -3.41 -10.80 -3.95
N GLU A 63 -3.60 -12.11 -4.13
CA GLU A 63 -2.84 -12.95 -5.10
C GLU A 63 -3.03 -12.50 -6.55
#